data_AF-A0A2E8QFM1-F1
#
_entry.id   AF-A0A2E8QFM1-F1
#
_cell.length_a   1.000
_cell.length_b   1.000
_cell.length_c   1.000
_cell.angle_alpha   90.00
_cell.angle_beta   90.00
_cell.angle_gamma   90.00
#
_symmetry.space_group_name_H-M   'P 1'
#
loop_
_entity.id
_entity.type
_entity.pdbx_description
1 polymer ?
#
loop_
_entity_poly.entity_id
_entity_poly.type
_entity_poly.pdbx_seq_one_letter_code
_entity_poly.pdbx_strand_id
1 'polypeptide(L)'
;MSSKIKHFFSTITVLLIIICITYLLSFDSIKINNFPLVYIFTIIILILNTLSFIHSYAFKTDIFFDLIGSISFISVGVTSLILITDVDANQILIFFLLIFWALRLGPFLFIRRLSAGPDERLSEYFKSPLSLYFIWTMNSLWVFLTSLSMIIIFSSSQNNEFGLIQWLGLLIWVLGFLIEVVSDTQKSKFNKKNKGSFIDVGLWKYIRHPNYLGEIIIWLGIFVISISYINSIFTFLSIFSPIFVFIL
;
A
#
# COMPACT_ATOMS: atom_id res chain seq x y z
N MET A 1 -18.83 -3.28 -25.82
CA MET A 1 -17.63 -2.41 -25.76
C MET A 1 -16.41 -3.30 -25.68
N SER A 2 -15.41 -3.14 -26.57
CA SER A 2 -14.20 -3.98 -26.55
C SER A 2 -13.46 -3.83 -25.22
N SER A 3 -12.86 -4.92 -24.70
CA SER A 3 -12.14 -4.93 -23.42
C SER A 3 -11.06 -3.83 -23.35
N LYS A 4 -10.41 -3.54 -24.47
CA LYS A 4 -9.44 -2.44 -24.61
C LYS A 4 -10.05 -1.08 -24.30
N ILE A 5 -11.24 -0.79 -24.85
CA ILE A 5 -11.91 0.49 -24.63
C ILE A 5 -12.31 0.62 -23.15
N LYS A 6 -12.80 -0.47 -22.53
CA LYS A 6 -13.10 -0.48 -21.08
C LYS A 6 -11.86 -0.15 -20.24
N HIS A 7 -10.72 -0.78 -20.54
CA HIS A 7 -9.46 -0.53 -19.82
C HIS A 7 -8.93 0.89 -20.05
N PHE A 8 -9.12 1.49 -21.23
CA PHE A 8 -8.78 2.89 -21.49
C PHE A 8 -9.52 3.82 -20.53
N PHE A 9 -10.85 3.76 -20.52
CA PHE A 9 -11.67 4.62 -19.67
C PHE A 9 -11.41 4.35 -18.19
N SER A 10 -11.26 3.09 -17.80
CA SER A 10 -10.94 2.74 -16.40
C SER A 10 -9.59 3.32 -15.97
N THR A 11 -8.57 3.29 -16.83
CA THR A 11 -7.27 3.92 -16.56
C THR A 11 -7.42 5.42 -16.33
N ILE A 12 -8.16 6.12 -17.19
CA ILE A 12 -8.40 7.56 -17.04
C ILE A 12 -9.12 7.85 -15.71
N THR A 13 -10.17 7.08 -15.39
CA THR A 13 -10.91 7.24 -14.14
C THR A 13 -10.00 7.07 -12.93
N VAL A 14 -9.14 6.05 -12.92
CA VAL A 14 -8.20 5.80 -11.83
C VAL A 14 -7.22 6.96 -11.67
N LEU A 15 -6.62 7.45 -12.76
CA LEU A 15 -5.70 8.59 -12.72
C LEU A 15 -6.40 9.86 -12.23
N LEU A 16 -7.64 10.11 -12.66
CA LEU A 16 -8.44 11.25 -12.18
C LEU A 16 -8.73 11.17 -10.68
N ILE A 17 -9.03 9.97 -10.15
CA ILE A 17 -9.23 9.78 -8.71
C ILE A 17 -7.94 10.13 -7.94
N ILE A 18 -6.79 9.59 -8.37
CA ILE A 18 -5.49 9.87 -7.74
C ILE A 18 -5.19 11.36 -7.78
N ILE A 19 -5.32 12.00 -8.95
CA ILE A 19 -5.03 13.43 -9.14
C ILE A 19 -5.98 14.29 -8.29
N CYS A 20 -7.27 13.96 -8.25
CA CYS A 20 -8.27 14.70 -7.49
C CYS A 20 -7.95 14.66 -5.98
N ILE A 21 -7.74 13.48 -5.41
CA ILE A 21 -7.38 13.33 -3.99
C ILE A 21 -6.06 14.03 -3.70
N THR A 22 -5.06 13.86 -4.57
CA THR A 22 -3.76 14.51 -4.40
C THR A 22 -3.89 16.04 -4.39
N TYR A 23 -4.69 16.61 -5.29
CA TYR A 23 -4.97 18.04 -5.34
C TYR A 23 -5.63 18.53 -4.04
N LEU A 24 -6.61 17.79 -3.51
CA LEU A 24 -7.27 18.12 -2.23
C LEU A 24 -6.28 18.06 -1.06
N LEU A 25 -5.43 17.03 -0.98
CA LEU A 25 -4.40 16.92 0.06
C LEU A 25 -3.31 17.99 -0.05
N SER A 26 -3.11 18.58 -1.23
CA SER A 26 -2.07 19.58 -1.47
C SER A 26 -2.26 20.88 -0.67
N PHE A 27 -3.49 21.16 -0.21
CA PHE A 27 -3.80 22.33 0.60
C PHE A 27 -3.19 22.28 2.00
N ASP A 28 -3.06 21.08 2.58
CA ASP A 28 -2.52 20.87 3.93
C ASP A 28 -1.09 20.29 3.93
N SER A 29 -0.54 20.00 2.75
CA SER A 29 0.81 19.46 2.59
C SER A 29 1.88 20.55 2.74
N ILE A 30 2.99 20.21 3.42
CA ILE A 30 4.25 20.97 3.36
C ILE A 30 4.64 21.20 1.90
N LYS A 31 5.24 22.36 1.61
CA LYS A 31 5.77 22.73 0.31
C LYS A 31 7.30 22.73 0.33
N ILE A 32 7.90 22.03 -0.62
CA ILE A 32 9.33 22.06 -0.91
C ILE A 32 9.52 22.93 -2.15
N ASN A 33 10.23 24.06 -2.05
CA ASN A 33 10.39 25.02 -3.15
C ASN A 33 9.05 25.38 -3.85
N ASN A 34 8.03 25.72 -3.05
CA ASN A 34 6.64 25.97 -3.48
C ASN A 34 5.88 24.77 -4.09
N PHE A 35 6.46 23.58 -4.11
CA PHE A 35 5.81 22.37 -4.60
C PHE A 35 5.29 21.50 -3.44
N PRO A 36 3.97 21.23 -3.33
CA PRO A 36 3.42 20.36 -2.30
C PRO A 36 4.07 18.97 -2.30
N LEU A 37 4.56 18.54 -1.14
CA LEU A 37 5.25 17.26 -0.96
C LEU A 37 4.37 16.05 -1.37
N VAL A 38 3.05 16.13 -1.16
CA VAL A 38 2.11 15.09 -1.62
C VAL A 38 2.15 14.87 -3.13
N TYR A 39 2.44 15.90 -3.95
CA TYR A 39 2.63 15.72 -5.39
C TYR A 39 3.87 14.89 -5.70
N ILE A 40 4.94 15.05 -4.93
CA ILE A 40 6.16 14.25 -5.08
C ILE A 40 5.86 12.78 -4.78
N PHE A 41 5.11 12.49 -3.71
CA PHE A 41 4.70 11.12 -3.37
C PHE A 41 3.86 10.48 -4.48
N THR A 42 2.86 11.18 -4.99
CA THR A 42 2.02 10.68 -6.09
C THR A 42 2.83 10.44 -7.36
N ILE A 43 3.74 11.36 -7.72
CA ILE A 43 4.62 11.20 -8.88
C ILE A 43 5.52 9.96 -8.71
N ILE A 44 6.11 9.75 -7.54
CA ILE A 44 6.94 8.57 -7.25
C ILE A 44 6.14 7.28 -7.44
N ILE A 45 4.93 7.19 -6.89
CA ILE A 45 4.06 6.01 -7.03
C ILE A 45 3.76 5.75 -8.51
N LEU A 46 3.38 6.78 -9.27
CA LEU A 46 3.05 6.65 -10.70
C LEU A 46 4.28 6.27 -11.54
N ILE A 47 5.45 6.88 -11.28
CA ILE A 47 6.68 6.58 -12.00
C ILE A 47 7.11 5.13 -11.75
N LEU A 48 7.14 4.67 -10.49
CA LEU A 48 7.54 3.30 -10.17
C LEU A 48 6.64 2.27 -10.87
N ASN A 49 5.33 2.49 -10.84
CA ASN A 49 4.38 1.60 -11.51
C ASN A 49 4.46 1.68 -13.04
N THR A 50 4.72 2.86 -13.60
CA THR A 50 4.91 3.02 -15.06
C THR A 50 6.18 2.34 -15.55
N LEU A 51 7.29 2.48 -14.80
CA LEU A 51 8.54 1.75 -15.09
C LEU A 51 8.34 0.25 -15.00
N SER A 52 7.55 -0.20 -14.02
CA SER A 52 7.22 -1.62 -13.84
C SER A 52 6.31 -2.14 -14.96
N PHE A 53 5.37 -1.33 -15.44
CA PHE A 53 4.63 -1.62 -16.67
C PHE A 53 5.55 -1.81 -17.87
N ILE A 54 6.51 -0.89 -18.09
CA ILE A 54 7.47 -0.99 -19.20
C ILE A 54 8.27 -2.29 -19.08
N HIS A 55 8.77 -2.60 -17.88
CA HIS A 55 9.48 -3.84 -17.61
C HIS A 55 8.61 -5.07 -17.90
N SER A 56 7.41 -5.16 -17.31
CA SER A 56 6.49 -6.28 -17.55
C SER A 56 6.09 -6.43 -19.00
N TYR A 57 5.92 -5.31 -19.73
CA TYR A 57 5.58 -5.35 -21.14
C TYR A 57 6.72 -5.88 -22.00
N ALA A 58 7.96 -5.46 -21.71
CA ALA A 58 9.16 -5.86 -22.44
C ALA A 58 9.52 -7.33 -22.19
N PHE A 59 9.48 -7.77 -20.92
CA PHE A 59 9.91 -9.11 -20.51
C PHE A 59 8.77 -10.13 -20.37
N LYS A 60 7.51 -9.72 -20.60
CA LYS A 60 6.31 -10.57 -20.48
C LYS A 60 6.23 -11.30 -19.14
N THR A 61 6.51 -10.56 -18.06
CA THR A 61 6.57 -11.11 -16.71
C THR A 61 5.83 -10.23 -15.70
N ASP A 62 5.20 -10.86 -14.73
CA ASP A 62 4.51 -10.26 -13.58
C ASP A 62 5.27 -10.49 -12.26
N ILE A 63 6.49 -11.02 -12.33
CA ILE A 63 7.24 -11.52 -11.17
C ILE A 63 7.47 -10.47 -10.08
N PHE A 64 7.53 -9.20 -10.46
CA PHE A 64 7.76 -8.07 -9.56
C PHE A 64 6.49 -7.37 -9.09
N PHE A 65 5.30 -7.81 -9.52
CA PHE A 65 4.04 -7.09 -9.27
C PHE A 65 3.85 -6.76 -7.78
N ASP A 66 3.94 -7.75 -6.91
CA ASP A 66 3.81 -7.59 -5.45
C ASP A 66 4.97 -6.78 -4.84
N LEU A 67 6.19 -6.95 -5.38
CA LEU A 67 7.40 -6.30 -4.85
C LEU A 67 7.39 -4.79 -5.09
N ILE A 68 6.89 -4.35 -6.26
CA ILE A 68 6.81 -2.94 -6.61
C ILE A 68 5.89 -2.19 -5.65
N GLY A 69 4.81 -2.81 -5.18
CA GLY A 69 3.97 -2.25 -4.12
C GLY A 69 4.80 -1.87 -2.89
N SER A 70 5.59 -2.83 -2.36
CA SER A 70 6.47 -2.60 -1.20
C SER A 70 7.52 -1.52 -1.46
N ILE A 71 8.14 -1.52 -2.64
CA ILE A 71 9.12 -0.49 -3.03
C ILE A 71 8.47 0.90 -3.07
N SER A 72 7.23 1.03 -3.57
CA SER A 72 6.53 2.31 -3.60
C SER A 72 6.23 2.86 -2.20
N PHE A 73 5.78 2.01 -1.27
CA PHE A 73 5.59 2.41 0.14
C PHE A 73 6.90 2.91 0.77
N ILE A 74 8.00 2.16 0.61
CA ILE A 74 9.32 2.52 1.13
C ILE A 74 9.80 3.84 0.50
N SER A 75 9.63 4.01 -0.80
CA SER A 75 10.05 5.22 -1.52
C SER A 75 9.36 6.47 -0.98
N VAL A 76 8.05 6.41 -0.71
CA VAL A 76 7.31 7.53 -0.11
C VAL A 76 7.87 7.90 1.26
N GLY A 77 8.08 6.92 2.14
CA GLY A 77 8.63 7.17 3.48
C GLY A 77 10.06 7.73 3.45
N VAL A 78 10.94 7.15 2.64
CA VAL A 78 12.33 7.62 2.48
C VAL A 78 12.36 9.04 1.93
N THR A 79 11.54 9.35 0.91
CA THR A 79 11.46 10.69 0.34
C THR A 79 10.99 11.73 1.37
N SER A 80 10.00 11.39 2.21
CA SER A 80 9.56 12.28 3.29
C SER A 80 10.71 12.64 4.23
N LEU A 81 11.43 11.64 4.75
CA LEU A 81 12.52 11.83 5.71
C LEU A 81 13.74 12.57 5.12
N ILE A 82 13.96 12.49 3.81
CA ILE A 82 15.04 13.23 3.14
C ILE A 82 14.67 14.70 2.91
N LEU A 83 13.40 14.98 2.60
CA LEU A 83 12.96 16.32 2.18
C LEU A 83 12.46 17.20 3.33
N ILE A 84 12.01 16.61 4.44
CA ILE A 84 11.57 17.35 5.63
C ILE A 84 12.78 17.61 6.55
N THR A 85 12.92 18.85 7.02
CA THR A 85 14.01 19.26 7.93
C THR A 85 13.73 18.91 9.39
N ASP A 86 12.48 19.06 9.82
CA ASP A 86 12.03 18.86 11.20
C ASP A 86 11.15 17.62 11.28
N VAL A 87 11.79 16.45 11.32
CA VAL A 87 11.10 15.17 11.37
C VAL A 87 10.50 14.94 12.77
N ASP A 88 9.19 14.68 12.81
CA ASP A 88 8.46 14.32 14.03
C ASP A 88 8.74 12.85 14.45
N ALA A 89 8.76 12.58 15.76
CA ALA A 89 8.95 11.24 16.32
C ALA A 89 7.92 10.22 15.78
N ASN A 90 6.70 10.68 15.54
CA ASN A 90 5.64 9.88 14.92
C ASN A 90 5.93 9.54 13.45
N GLN A 91 6.52 10.46 12.68
CA GLN A 91 6.95 10.19 11.30
C GLN A 91 8.05 9.13 11.29
N ILE A 92 8.99 9.20 12.24
CA ILE A 92 10.02 8.18 12.45
C ILE A 92 9.38 6.83 12.80
N LEU A 93 8.43 6.80 13.75
CA LEU A 93 7.71 5.59 14.12
C LEU A 93 7.03 4.96 12.90
N ILE A 94 6.20 5.73 12.18
CA ILE A 94 5.46 5.25 11.02
C ILE A 94 6.39 4.75 9.93
N PHE A 95 7.52 5.43 9.70
CA PHE A 95 8.55 4.95 8.80
C PHE A 95 9.08 3.58 9.21
N PHE A 96 9.43 3.37 10.48
CA PHE A 96 9.88 2.06 10.95
C PHE A 96 8.80 0.98 10.81
N LEU A 97 7.56 1.27 11.22
CA LEU A 97 6.44 0.33 11.06
C LEU A 97 6.27 -0.07 9.58
N LEU A 98 6.33 0.91 8.68
CA LEU A 98 6.26 0.69 7.24
C LEU A 98 7.44 -0.17 6.73
N ILE A 99 8.67 0.12 7.15
CA ILE A 99 9.84 -0.68 6.76
C ILE A 99 9.69 -2.13 7.26
N PHE A 100 9.30 -2.34 8.51
CA PHE A 100 9.09 -3.68 9.06
C PHE A 100 8.02 -4.46 8.31
N TRP A 101 6.90 -3.81 7.97
CA TRP A 101 5.84 -4.43 7.19
C TRP A 101 6.28 -4.74 5.76
N ALA A 102 6.84 -3.75 5.04
CA ALA A 102 7.21 -3.89 3.63
C ALA A 102 8.37 -4.87 3.41
N LEU A 103 9.40 -4.85 4.25
CA LEU A 103 10.52 -5.80 4.17
C LEU A 103 10.14 -7.22 4.56
N ARG A 104 9.03 -7.41 5.27
CA ARG A 104 8.50 -8.74 5.56
C ARG A 104 7.58 -9.22 4.45
N LEU A 105 6.57 -8.43 4.09
CA LEU A 105 5.53 -8.84 3.14
C LEU A 105 6.06 -8.91 1.70
N GLY A 106 6.77 -7.89 1.22
CA GLY A 106 7.27 -7.82 -0.16
C GLY A 106 8.14 -9.02 -0.54
N PRO A 107 9.23 -9.31 0.20
CA PRO A 107 10.06 -10.48 -0.05
C PRO A 107 9.30 -11.80 0.11
N PHE A 108 8.40 -11.92 1.08
CA PHE A 108 7.58 -13.11 1.26
C PHE A 108 6.70 -13.40 0.02
N LEU A 109 6.01 -12.38 -0.50
CA LEU A 109 5.19 -12.49 -1.71
C LEU A 109 6.04 -12.76 -2.95
N PHE A 110 7.19 -12.10 -3.07
CA PHE A 110 8.12 -12.29 -4.18
C PHE A 110 8.66 -13.74 -4.22
N ILE A 111 9.16 -14.27 -3.10
CA ILE A 111 9.66 -15.66 -3.02
C ILE A 111 8.54 -16.66 -3.34
N ARG A 112 7.31 -16.39 -2.87
CA ARG A 112 6.14 -17.20 -3.20
C ARG A 112 5.85 -17.17 -4.70
N ARG A 113 5.92 -16.00 -5.33
CA ARG A 113 5.72 -15.81 -6.77
C ARG A 113 6.76 -16.59 -7.59
N LEU A 114 8.03 -16.54 -7.20
CA LEU A 114 9.11 -17.33 -7.82
C LEU A 114 8.82 -18.83 -7.80
N SER A 115 8.11 -19.31 -6.78
CA SER A 115 7.82 -20.73 -6.59
C SER A 115 6.53 -21.22 -7.26
N ALA A 116 5.66 -20.30 -7.73
CA ALA A 116 4.27 -20.60 -8.11
C ALA A 116 4.01 -20.64 -9.64
N GLY A 117 5.00 -20.31 -10.49
CA GLY A 117 4.81 -20.18 -11.95
C GLY A 117 3.99 -18.94 -12.34
N PRO A 118 3.64 -18.69 -13.62
CA PRO A 118 2.85 -17.53 -14.06
C PRO A 118 1.49 -17.39 -13.34
N ASP A 119 1.07 -16.16 -13.00
CA ASP A 119 -0.26 -15.93 -12.40
C ASP A 119 -1.30 -15.93 -13.52
N GLU A 120 -2.10 -17.00 -13.57
CA GLU A 120 -3.14 -17.17 -14.59
C GLU A 120 -4.16 -16.02 -14.58
N ARG A 121 -4.40 -15.37 -13.44
CA ARG A 121 -5.32 -14.23 -13.33
C ARG A 121 -4.81 -13.02 -14.10
N LEU A 122 -3.49 -12.86 -14.17
CA LEU A 122 -2.85 -11.74 -14.87
C LEU A 122 -2.71 -11.99 -16.37
N SER A 123 -2.85 -13.24 -16.82
CA SER A 123 -2.65 -13.64 -18.22
C SER A 123 -3.50 -12.85 -19.22
N GLU A 124 -4.72 -12.46 -18.84
CA GLU A 124 -5.61 -11.66 -19.69
C GLU A 124 -5.04 -10.28 -19.99
N TYR A 125 -4.39 -9.65 -19.01
CA TYR A 125 -3.85 -8.30 -19.16
C TYR A 125 -2.64 -8.26 -20.10
N PHE A 126 -1.88 -9.35 -20.23
CA PHE A 126 -0.77 -9.45 -21.18
C PHE A 126 -1.20 -9.49 -22.65
N LYS A 127 -2.49 -9.70 -22.94
CA LYS A 127 -3.04 -9.72 -24.32
C LYS A 127 -3.03 -8.35 -25.00
N SER A 128 -2.90 -7.26 -24.24
CA SER A 128 -2.92 -5.90 -24.78
C SER A 128 -2.08 -4.94 -23.92
N PRO A 129 -1.24 -4.08 -24.53
CA PRO A 129 -0.45 -3.09 -23.78
C PRO A 129 -1.31 -2.22 -22.87
N LEU A 130 -2.50 -1.81 -23.35
CA LEU A 130 -3.42 -0.98 -22.60
C LEU A 130 -4.06 -1.72 -21.41
N SER A 131 -4.28 -3.03 -21.53
CA SER A 131 -4.80 -3.84 -20.42
C SER A 131 -3.73 -4.04 -19.36
N LEU A 132 -2.48 -4.25 -19.79
CA LEU A 132 -1.34 -4.31 -18.88
C LEU A 132 -1.08 -2.95 -18.19
N TYR A 133 -1.18 -1.83 -18.91
CA TYR A 133 -1.03 -0.51 -18.31
C TYR A 133 -2.14 -0.22 -17.29
N PHE A 134 -3.37 -0.65 -17.58
CA PHE A 134 -4.49 -0.55 -16.64
C PHE A 134 -4.20 -1.28 -15.32
N ILE A 135 -3.68 -2.52 -15.34
CA ILE A 135 -3.41 -3.25 -14.08
C ILE A 135 -2.29 -2.59 -13.25
N TRP A 136 -1.27 -2.00 -13.89
CA TRP A 136 -0.24 -1.23 -13.18
C TRP A 136 -0.75 0.12 -12.66
N THR A 137 -1.71 0.72 -13.35
CA THR A 137 -2.42 1.91 -12.86
C THR A 137 -3.31 1.56 -11.66
N MET A 138 -3.96 0.39 -11.68
CA MET A 138 -4.69 -0.14 -10.52
C MET A 138 -3.76 -0.42 -9.34
N ASN A 139 -2.56 -0.93 -9.58
CA ASN A 139 -1.55 -1.09 -8.53
C ASN A 139 -1.11 0.27 -7.95
N SER A 140 -1.00 1.30 -8.79
CA SER A 140 -0.74 2.67 -8.33
C SER A 140 -1.84 3.19 -7.42
N LEU A 141 -3.10 2.97 -7.79
CA LEU A 141 -4.27 3.32 -6.97
C LEU A 141 -4.25 2.55 -5.65
N TRP A 142 -3.92 1.26 -5.70
CA TRP A 142 -3.85 0.42 -4.53
C TRP A 142 -2.82 0.94 -3.52
N VAL A 143 -1.58 1.21 -3.96
CA VAL A 143 -0.55 1.82 -3.11
C VAL A 143 -1.01 3.18 -2.60
N PHE A 144 -1.53 4.04 -3.47
CA PHE A 144 -1.92 5.40 -3.12
C PHE A 144 -3.02 5.42 -2.05
N LEU A 145 -4.15 4.73 -2.27
CA LEU A 145 -5.26 4.70 -1.32
C LEU A 145 -4.87 4.05 -0.01
N THR A 146 -4.17 2.91 -0.06
CA THR A 146 -3.68 2.22 1.14
C THR A 146 -2.72 3.11 1.93
N SER A 147 -1.89 3.90 1.27
CA SER A 147 -0.93 4.79 1.92
C SER A 147 -1.48 6.14 2.40
N LEU A 148 -2.77 6.47 2.17
CA LEU A 148 -3.30 7.81 2.45
C LEU A 148 -3.05 8.29 3.88
N SER A 149 -3.26 7.42 4.88
CA SER A 149 -3.00 7.75 6.29
C SER A 149 -1.53 8.07 6.56
N MET A 150 -0.60 7.43 5.86
CA MET A 150 0.84 7.73 5.98
C MET A 150 1.21 8.98 5.19
N ILE A 151 0.63 9.17 4.00
CA ILE A 151 0.86 10.35 3.18
C ILE A 151 0.58 11.62 3.99
N ILE A 152 -0.55 11.68 4.71
CA ILE A 152 -0.87 12.88 5.52
C ILE A 152 0.11 13.10 6.67
N ILE A 153 0.61 12.04 7.30
CA ILE A 153 1.63 12.12 8.36
C ILE A 153 2.95 12.63 7.77
N PHE A 154 3.39 12.02 6.67
CA PHE A 154 4.64 12.33 5.96
C PHE A 154 4.63 13.65 5.21
N SER A 155 3.47 14.27 5.00
CA SER A 155 3.35 15.59 4.38
C SER A 155 3.00 16.71 5.35
N SER A 156 2.92 16.45 6.66
CA SER A 156 2.49 17.43 7.65
C SER A 156 3.68 18.15 8.31
N SER A 157 3.50 19.45 8.58
CA SER A 157 4.40 20.28 9.40
C SER A 157 4.07 20.23 10.88
N GLN A 158 3.04 19.49 11.27
CA GLN A 158 2.67 19.35 12.67
C GLN A 158 3.69 18.47 13.39
N ASN A 159 4.16 18.98 14.52
CA ASN A 159 4.94 18.21 15.49
C ASN A 159 4.01 17.84 16.63
N ASN A 160 3.51 16.60 16.61
CA ASN A 160 2.55 16.12 17.59
C ASN A 160 3.28 15.33 18.67
N GLU A 161 3.08 15.67 19.94
CA GLU A 161 3.64 14.89 21.03
C GLU A 161 3.16 13.43 20.98
N PHE A 162 4.04 12.52 21.39
CA PHE A 162 3.71 11.10 21.43
C PHE A 162 2.72 10.81 22.56
N GLY A 163 1.45 10.69 22.23
CA GLY A 163 0.35 10.58 23.19
C GLY A 163 -0.38 9.24 23.20
N LEU A 164 -1.54 9.24 23.85
CA LEU A 164 -2.44 8.08 23.96
C LEU A 164 -2.84 7.53 22.58
N ILE A 165 -3.13 8.42 21.64
CA ILE A 165 -3.55 8.05 20.27
C ILE A 165 -2.45 7.25 19.57
N GLN A 166 -1.20 7.69 19.69
CA GLN A 166 -0.03 7.03 19.11
C GLN A 166 0.18 5.65 19.73
N TRP A 167 0.07 5.53 21.06
CA TRP A 167 0.16 4.24 21.76
C TRP A 167 -0.94 3.26 21.33
N LEU A 168 -2.18 3.74 21.21
CA LEU A 168 -3.29 2.91 20.75
C LEU A 168 -3.09 2.45 19.31
N GLY A 169 -2.73 3.36 18.41
CA GLY A 169 -2.47 3.01 17.02
C GLY A 169 -1.29 2.05 16.85
N LEU A 170 -0.22 2.22 17.64
CA LEU A 170 0.91 1.29 17.69
C LEU A 170 0.49 -0.09 18.19
N LEU A 171 -0.30 -0.17 19.26
CA LEU A 171 -0.82 -1.44 19.78
C LEU A 171 -1.68 -2.17 18.75
N ILE A 172 -2.59 -1.45 18.10
CA ILE A 172 -3.43 -1.98 17.03
C ILE A 172 -2.54 -2.52 15.90
N TRP A 173 -1.57 -1.72 15.45
CA TRP A 173 -0.65 -2.12 14.39
C TRP A 173 0.13 -3.40 14.75
N VAL A 174 0.68 -3.49 15.97
CA VAL A 174 1.44 -4.66 16.43
C VAL A 174 0.56 -5.90 16.44
N LEU A 175 -0.68 -5.80 16.92
CA LEU A 175 -1.63 -6.91 16.90
C LEU A 175 -1.93 -7.38 15.47
N GLY A 176 -2.18 -6.44 14.55
CA GLY A 176 -2.40 -6.75 13.14
C GLY A 176 -1.20 -7.44 12.50
N PHE A 177 0.00 -6.92 12.76
CA PHE A 177 1.25 -7.49 12.26
C PHE A 177 1.49 -8.91 12.79
N LEU A 178 1.25 -9.16 14.08
CA LEU A 178 1.37 -10.50 14.65
C LEU A 178 0.36 -11.49 14.05
N ILE A 179 -0.90 -11.06 13.87
CA ILE A 179 -1.93 -11.88 13.24
C ILE A 179 -1.52 -12.25 11.80
N GLU A 180 -1.05 -11.28 11.03
CA GLU A 180 -0.60 -11.49 9.65
C GLU A 180 0.59 -12.45 9.58
N VAL A 181 1.63 -12.22 10.37
CA VAL A 181 2.84 -13.07 10.40
C VAL A 181 2.51 -14.50 10.84
N VAL A 182 1.70 -14.67 11.88
CA VAL A 182 1.32 -16.00 12.38
C VAL A 182 0.48 -16.74 11.35
N SER A 183 -0.49 -16.08 10.73
CA SER A 183 -1.36 -16.69 9.73
C SER A 183 -0.62 -17.10 8.46
N ASP A 184 0.26 -16.26 7.93
CA ASP A 184 1.10 -16.59 6.76
C ASP A 184 2.08 -17.71 7.06
N THR A 185 2.64 -17.73 8.27
CA THR A 185 3.53 -18.81 8.72
C THR A 185 2.78 -20.13 8.84
N GLN A 186 1.57 -20.13 9.42
CA GLN A 186 0.70 -21.30 9.51
C GLN A 186 0.36 -21.84 8.12
N LYS A 187 -0.06 -20.97 7.20
CA LYS A 187 -0.39 -21.33 5.81
C LYS A 187 0.81 -21.91 5.07
N SER A 188 1.96 -21.26 5.18
CA SER A 188 3.20 -21.70 4.54
C SER A 188 3.66 -23.07 5.05
N LYS A 189 3.58 -23.32 6.35
CA LYS A 189 3.92 -24.63 6.95
C LYS A 189 2.93 -25.72 6.54
N PHE A 190 1.64 -25.42 6.52
CA PHE A 190 0.60 -26.35 6.12
C PHE A 190 0.75 -26.77 4.66
N ASN A 191 0.90 -25.80 3.75
CA ASN A 191 1.01 -26.06 2.31
C ASN A 191 2.26 -26.88 1.92
N LYS A 192 3.32 -26.89 2.74
CA LYS A 192 4.48 -27.76 2.50
C LYS A 192 4.14 -29.25 2.58
N LYS A 193 3.13 -29.63 3.38
CA LYS A 193 2.72 -31.03 3.58
C LYS A 193 1.38 -31.36 2.93
N ASN A 194 0.50 -30.36 2.75
CA ASN A 194 -0.88 -30.55 2.32
C ASN A 194 -1.21 -29.65 1.12
N LYS A 195 -0.42 -29.74 0.03
CA LYS A 195 -0.67 -28.93 -1.17
C LYS A 195 -2.07 -29.21 -1.73
N GLY A 196 -2.82 -28.13 -1.99
CA GLY A 196 -4.18 -28.22 -2.55
C GLY A 196 -5.30 -28.44 -1.54
N SER A 197 -4.98 -28.64 -0.26
CA SER A 197 -5.99 -28.77 0.80
C SER A 197 -6.29 -27.42 1.46
N PHE A 198 -7.49 -27.29 2.02
CA PHE A 198 -7.85 -26.14 2.86
C PHE A 198 -7.20 -26.27 4.23
N ILE A 199 -6.63 -25.16 4.72
CA ILE A 199 -6.09 -25.06 6.08
C ILE A 199 -7.22 -24.77 7.07
N ASP A 200 -7.27 -25.51 8.16
CA ASP A 200 -8.30 -25.43 9.21
C ASP A 200 -7.71 -25.42 10.64
N VAL A 201 -6.40 -25.14 10.76
CA VAL A 201 -5.66 -25.11 12.04
C VAL A 201 -5.20 -23.71 12.42
N GLY A 202 -5.00 -23.48 13.72
CA GLY A 202 -4.53 -22.20 14.23
C GLY A 202 -5.57 -21.08 14.02
N LEU A 203 -5.14 -19.93 13.49
CA LEU A 203 -6.04 -18.80 13.22
C LEU A 203 -7.05 -19.12 12.12
N TRP A 204 -6.67 -19.98 11.18
CA TRP A 204 -7.50 -20.39 10.03
C TRP A 204 -8.72 -21.22 10.43
N LYS A 205 -8.75 -21.77 11.65
CA LYS A 205 -9.94 -22.44 12.22
C LYS A 205 -11.08 -21.46 12.50
N TYR A 206 -10.76 -20.21 12.83
CA TYR A 206 -11.73 -19.22 13.30
C TYR A 206 -12.12 -18.24 12.20
N ILE A 207 -11.19 -17.91 11.30
CA ILE A 207 -11.37 -16.90 10.26
C ILE A 207 -10.83 -17.45 8.95
N ARG A 208 -11.56 -17.24 7.85
CA ARG A 208 -11.19 -17.75 6.51
C ARG A 208 -9.91 -17.12 5.96
N HIS A 209 -9.67 -15.84 6.27
CA HIS A 209 -8.51 -15.06 5.80
C HIS A 209 -7.89 -14.27 6.96
N PRO A 210 -7.26 -14.93 7.94
CA PRO A 210 -6.70 -14.25 9.09
C PRO A 210 -5.51 -13.34 8.71
N ASN A 211 -4.82 -13.64 7.61
CA ASN A 211 -3.76 -12.78 7.08
C ASN A 211 -4.33 -11.43 6.60
N TYR A 212 -5.46 -11.43 5.90
CA TYR A 212 -6.11 -10.18 5.46
C TYR A 212 -6.68 -9.41 6.65
N LEU A 213 -7.20 -10.10 7.67
CA LEU A 213 -7.58 -9.43 8.92
C LEU A 213 -6.38 -8.70 9.55
N GLY A 214 -5.22 -9.35 9.60
CA GLY A 214 -3.99 -8.73 10.10
C GLY A 214 -3.63 -7.46 9.33
N GLU A 215 -3.70 -7.51 8.00
CA GLU A 215 -3.45 -6.37 7.14
C GLU A 215 -4.45 -5.22 7.37
N ILE A 216 -5.75 -5.52 7.48
CA ILE A 216 -6.78 -4.52 7.81
C ILE A 216 -6.46 -3.84 9.15
N ILE A 217 -6.09 -4.61 10.17
CA ILE A 217 -5.75 -4.09 11.50
C ILE A 217 -4.49 -3.23 11.45
N ILE A 218 -3.48 -3.61 10.65
CA ILE A 218 -2.27 -2.80 10.43
C ILE A 218 -2.64 -1.41 9.92
N TRP A 219 -3.42 -1.33 8.83
CA TRP A 219 -3.78 -0.07 8.21
C TRP A 219 -4.74 0.75 9.07
N LEU A 220 -5.59 0.09 9.87
CA LEU A 220 -6.37 0.74 10.91
C LEU A 220 -5.49 1.37 12.00
N GLY A 221 -4.44 0.67 12.43
CA GLY A 221 -3.47 1.21 13.39
C GLY A 221 -2.75 2.45 12.88
N ILE A 222 -2.32 2.44 11.61
CA ILE A 222 -1.74 3.61 10.94
C ILE A 222 -2.75 4.77 10.87
N PHE A 223 -4.01 4.50 10.53
CA PHE A 223 -5.06 5.52 10.53
C PHE A 223 -5.29 6.12 11.92
N VAL A 224 -5.32 5.30 12.98
CA VAL A 224 -5.46 5.80 14.36
C VAL A 224 -4.32 6.76 14.70
N ILE A 225 -3.08 6.45 14.33
CA ILE A 225 -1.95 7.38 14.51
C ILE A 225 -2.15 8.66 13.69
N SER A 226 -2.69 8.54 12.47
CA SER A 226 -2.91 9.69 11.60
C SER A 226 -3.98 10.66 12.10
N ILE A 227 -4.83 10.27 13.06
CA ILE A 227 -5.88 11.14 13.64
C ILE A 227 -5.29 12.44 14.18
N SER A 228 -4.12 12.40 14.82
CA SER A 228 -3.47 13.62 15.34
C SER A 228 -3.04 14.61 14.24
N TYR A 229 -3.03 14.18 12.97
CA TYR A 229 -2.67 14.99 11.81
C TYR A 229 -3.89 15.47 11.02
N ILE A 230 -5.11 15.08 11.41
CA ILE A 230 -6.34 15.51 10.76
C ILE A 230 -6.71 16.90 11.28
N ASN A 231 -6.51 17.89 10.42
CA ASN A 231 -6.78 19.32 10.68
C ASN A 231 -7.80 19.94 9.71
N SER A 232 -8.20 19.22 8.67
CA SER A 232 -9.07 19.71 7.62
C SER A 232 -9.98 18.59 7.09
N ILE A 233 -10.99 18.97 6.32
CA ILE A 233 -11.84 18.00 5.60
C ILE A 233 -11.04 17.21 4.55
N PHE A 234 -9.93 17.75 4.05
CA PHE A 234 -9.09 17.07 3.07
C PHE A 234 -8.20 16.03 3.74
N THR A 235 -7.58 16.33 4.88
CA THR A 235 -6.78 15.33 5.62
C THR A 235 -7.65 14.22 6.22
N PHE A 236 -8.95 14.47 6.43
CA PHE A 236 -9.91 13.43 6.79
C PHE A 236 -10.08 12.34 5.71
N LEU A 237 -9.72 12.60 4.44
CA LEU A 237 -9.69 11.59 3.38
C LEU A 237 -8.76 10.40 3.70
N SER A 238 -7.84 10.55 4.67
CA SER A 238 -7.02 9.46 5.20
C SER A 238 -7.81 8.23 5.67
N ILE A 239 -9.07 8.39 6.09
CA ILE A 239 -9.97 7.30 6.47
C ILE A 239 -10.21 6.30 5.34
N PHE A 240 -10.05 6.73 4.08
CA PHE A 240 -10.18 5.83 2.94
C PHE A 240 -9.09 4.75 2.90
N SER A 241 -7.95 4.91 3.59
CA SER A 241 -6.92 3.88 3.68
C SER A 241 -7.44 2.58 4.29
N PRO A 242 -7.85 2.53 5.58
CA PRO A 242 -8.35 1.29 6.17
C PRO A 242 -9.66 0.81 5.55
N ILE A 243 -10.52 1.71 5.07
CA ILE A 243 -11.77 1.34 4.37
C ILE A 243 -11.46 0.61 3.06
N PHE A 244 -10.50 1.12 2.28
CA PHE A 244 -10.10 0.51 1.02
C PHE A 244 -9.51 -0.88 1.23
N VAL A 245 -8.63 -1.03 2.23
CA VAL A 245 -8.05 -2.34 2.59
C VAL A 245 -9.13 -3.32 3.05
N PHE A 246 -10.14 -2.86 3.79
CA PHE A 246 -11.25 -3.71 4.23
C PHE A 246 -12.13 -4.23 3.08
N ILE A 247 -12.23 -3.48 1.97
CA ILE A 247 -13.10 -3.82 0.83
C ILE A 247 -12.42 -4.76 -0.19
N LEU A 248 -11.09 -4.77 -0.26
CA LEU A 248 -10.29 -5.60 -1.18
C LEU A 248 -10.39 -7.11 -0.88
#